data_AF-A0A3D0YAS8-F1
#
_entry.id   AF-A0A3D0YAS8-F1
#
_cell.length_a   1.000
_cell.length_b   1.000
_cell.length_c   1.000
_cell.angle_alpha   90.00
_cell.angle_beta   90.00
_cell.angle_gamma   90.00
#
_symmetry.space_group_name_H-M   'P 1'
#
loop_
_entity.id
_entity.type
_entity.pdbx_description
1 polymer ?
#
loop_
_entity_poly.entity_id
_entity_poly.type
_entity_poly.pdbx_seq_one_letter_code
_entity_poly.pdbx_strand_id
1 'polypeptide(L)' 'MDIMETMTKKTKLVFNPVVARKLLKRGYHLIDLKPLKENKDKTIFVFKNDDKLVETLRSL' A
#
# COMPACT_ATOMS: atom_id res chain seq x y z
N MET A 1 18.27 0.94 -27.47
CA MET A 1 17.17 0.04 -27.08
C MET A 1 17.10 0.10 -25.57
N ASP A 2 16.56 1.20 -25.04
CA ASP A 2 16.47 1.39 -23.60
C ASP A 2 15.31 0.57 -23.10
N ILE A 3 15.64 -0.54 -22.46
CA ILE A 3 14.68 -1.38 -21.78
C ILE A 3 14.23 -0.56 -20.56
N MET A 4 13.07 0.10 -20.68
CA MET A 4 12.42 0.79 -19.57
C MET A 4 12.00 -0.24 -18.51
N GLU A 5 12.93 -0.59 -17.62
CA GLU A 5 12.62 -1.33 -16.42
C GLU A 5 11.62 -0.49 -15.59
N THR A 6 10.38 -0.96 -15.54
CA THR A 6 9.30 -0.26 -14.85
C THR A 6 9.57 -0.40 -13.35
N MET A 7 10.31 0.56 -12.77
CA MET A 7 10.67 0.54 -11.35
C MET A 7 9.41 0.36 -10.51
N THR A 8 9.23 -0.84 -9.98
CA THR A 8 8.08 -1.15 -9.14
C THR A 8 8.25 -0.34 -7.87
N LYS A 9 7.30 0.55 -7.55
CA LYS A 9 7.39 1.39 -6.34
C LYS A 9 7.61 0.49 -5.13
N LYS A 10 8.56 0.83 -4.26
CA LYS A 10 8.86 0.06 -3.03
C LYS A 10 7.70 0.03 -2.03
N THR A 11 6.68 0.86 -2.22
CA THR A 11 5.53 1.01 -1.33
C THR A 11 4.21 1.00 -2.09
N LYS A 12 3.15 0.57 -1.39
CA LYS A 12 1.77 0.58 -1.86
C LYS A 12 0.92 1.44 -0.94
N LEU A 13 0.10 2.30 -1.54
CA LEU A 13 -0.83 3.16 -0.80
C LEU A 13 -2.18 2.47 -0.70
N VAL A 14 -2.72 2.40 0.51
CA VAL A 14 -4.06 1.91 0.81
C VAL A 14 -4.83 3.04 1.46
N PHE A 15 -5.99 3.37 0.89
CA PHE A 15 -6.83 4.49 1.35
C PHE A 15 -8.05 4.03 2.14
N ASN A 16 -8.39 2.74 2.06
CA ASN A 16 -9.52 2.16 2.78
C ASN A 16 -9.07 1.59 4.14
N PRO A 17 -9.54 2.14 5.28
CA PRO A 17 -9.17 1.67 6.61
C PRO A 17 -9.53 0.20 6.89
N VAL A 18 -10.61 -0.31 6.27
CA VAL A 18 -11.03 -1.71 6.41
C VAL A 18 -10.01 -2.63 5.74
N VAL A 19 -9.54 -2.28 4.53
CA VAL A 19 -8.48 -3.01 3.84
C VAL A 19 -7.18 -2.95 4.63
N ALA A 20 -6.77 -1.75 5.08
CA ALA A 20 -5.57 -1.58 5.89
C ALA A 20 -5.61 -2.44 7.17
N ARG A 21 -6.76 -2.50 7.86
CA ARG A 21 -6.94 -3.36 9.03
C ARG A 21 -6.82 -4.84 8.70
N LYS A 22 -7.39 -5.30 7.58
CA LYS A 22 -7.24 -6.70 7.11
C LYS A 22 -5.76 -7.03 6.84
N LEU A 23 -5.02 -6.11 6.22
CA LEU A 23 -3.60 -6.29 5.92
C LEU A 23 -2.75 -6.34 7.20
N LEU A 24 -3.00 -5.44 8.15
CA LEU A 24 -2.32 -5.45 9.45
C LEU A 24 -2.56 -6.76 10.22
N LYS A 25 -3.81 -7.25 10.25
CA LYS A 25 -4.15 -8.55 10.86
C LYS A 25 -3.45 -9.74 10.19
N ARG A 26 -3.11 -9.62 8.91
CA ARG A 26 -2.36 -10.62 8.14
C ARG A 26 -0.83 -10.45 8.25
N GLY A 27 -0.35 -9.49 9.04
CA GLY A 27 1.08 -9.30 9.28
C GLY A 27 1.83 -8.51 8.19
N TYR A 28 1.12 -7.85 7.28
CA TYR A 28 1.78 -7.02 6.25
C TYR A 28 2.45 -5.79 6.88
N HIS A 29 3.64 -5.48 6.37
CA HIS A 29 4.48 -4.42 6.93
C HIS A 29 3.99 -3.03 6.54
N LEU A 30 3.41 -2.32 7.50
CA LEU A 30 3.10 -0.90 7.38
C LEU A 30 4.39 -0.09 7.59
N ILE A 31 4.77 0.66 6.56
CA ILE A 31 5.96 1.53 6.55
C ILE A 31 5.64 2.89 7.15
N ASP A 32 4.48 3.46 6.82
CA ASP A 32 4.14 4.84 7.17
C ASP A 32 2.63 5.08 7.21
N LEU A 33 2.23 6.14 7.92
CA LEU A 33 0.87 6.69 8.00
C LEU A 33 0.95 8.18 7.73
N LYS A 34 0.23 8.65 6.72
CA LYS A 34 0.24 10.08 6.36
C LYS A 34 -1.15 10.62 6.11
N PRO A 35 -1.40 11.92 6.37
CA PRO A 35 -2.63 12.56 5.93
C PRO A 35 -2.70 12.60 4.39
N LEU A 36 -3.91 12.49 3.85
CA LEU A 36 -4.18 12.82 2.46
C LEU A 36 -4.07 14.34 2.28
N LYS A 37 -3.35 14.79 1.25
CA LYS A 37 -3.05 16.23 1.06
C LYS A 37 -4.32 17.05 0.89
N GLU A 38 -5.29 16.51 0.17
CA GLU A 38 -6.55 17.13 -0.20
C GLU A 38 -7.57 17.10 0.95
N ASN A 39 -7.43 16.16 1.89
CA ASN A 39 -8.28 16.04 3.07
C ASN A 39 -7.50 15.42 4.22
N LYS A 40 -7.05 16.25 5.16
CA LYS A 40 -6.20 15.81 6.27
C LYS A 40 -6.90 14.90 7.29
N ASP A 41 -8.24 14.83 7.27
CA ASP A 41 -9.01 13.88 8.10
C ASP A 41 -8.91 12.44 7.57
N LYS A 42 -8.45 12.26 6.32
CA LYS A 42 -8.22 10.94 5.73
C LYS A 42 -6.76 10.52 5.88
N THR A 43 -6.56 9.27 6.31
CA THR A 43 -5.24 8.65 6.42
C THR A 43 -4.94 7.79 5.19
N ILE A 44 -3.72 7.92 4.68
CA ILE A 44 -3.13 7.00 3.70
C ILE A 44 -2.23 6.03 4.45
N PHE A 45 -2.49 4.75 4.30
CA PHE A 45 -1.70 3.66 4.85
C PHE A 45 -0.65 3.24 3.82
N VAL A 46 0.63 3.34 4.17
CA VAL A 46 1.74 3.03 3.27
C VAL A 46 2.32 1.68 3.66
N PHE A 47 2.12 0.65 2.83
CA PHE A 47 2.66 -0.68 3.06
C PHE A 47 3.91 -0.95 2.21
N LYS A 48 4.77 -1.86 2.66
CA LYS A 48 5.85 -2.41 1.83
C LYS A 48 5.25 -3.10 0.61
N ASN A 49 5.74 -2.76 -0.57
CA ASN A 49 5.27 -3.41 -1.80
C ASN A 49 6.08 -4.69 -2.02
N ASP A 50 5.43 -5.83 -1.79
CA ASP A 50 5.91 -7.16 -2.13
C ASP A 50 4.83 -7.97 -2.85
N ASP A 51 5.21 -9.06 -3.49
CA ASP A 51 4.32 -9.85 -4.34
C ASP A 51 3.12 -10.42 -3.56
N LYS A 52 3.33 -10.81 -2.30
CA LYS A 52 2.28 -11.33 -1.42
C LYS A 52 1.22 -10.28 -1.12
N LEU A 53 1.65 -9.04 -0.87
CA LEU A 53 0.73 -7.92 -0.68
C LEU A 53 -0.11 -7.69 -1.94
N VAL A 54 0.54 -7.67 -3.11
CA VAL A 54 -0.14 -7.42 -4.39
C VAL A 54 -1.17 -8.51 -4.69
N GLU A 55 -0.82 -9.77 -4.50
CA GLU A 55 -1.73 -10.90 -4.68
C GLU A 55 -2.89 -10.87 -3.68
N THR A 56 -2.60 -10.56 -2.41
CA THR A 56 -3.65 -10.37 -1.40
C THR A 56 -4.62 -9.26 -1.78
N LEU A 57 -4.14 -8.12 -2.28
CA LEU A 57 -5.00 -7.01 -2.67
C LEU A 57 -5.92 -7.36 -3.86
N ARG A 58 -5.51 -8.26 -4.77
CA ARG A 58 -6.34 -8.71 -5.89
C ARG A 58 -7.48 -9.66 -5.46
N SER A 59 -7.37 -10.26 -4.28
CA SER A 59 -8.33 -11.23 -3.74
C SER A 59 -9.23 -10.66 -2.64
N LEU A 60 -9.10 -9.36 -2.33
CA LEU A 60 -9.91 -8.64 -1.34
C LEU A 60 -11.05 -7.87 -2.00
#